data_AF-X1RTW6-F1
#
_entry.id   AF-X1RTW6-F1
#
_cell.length_a   1.000
_cell.length_b   1.000
_cell.length_c   1.000
_cell.angle_alpha   90.00
_cell.angle_beta   90.00
_cell.angle_gamma   90.00
#
_symmetry.space_group_name_H-M   'P 1'
#
loop_
_entity.id
_entity.type
_entity.pdbx_description
1 polymer ?
#
loop_
_entity_poly.entity_id
_entity_poly.type
_entity_poly.pdbx_seq_one_letter_code
_entity_poly.pdbx_strand_id
1 'polypeptide(L)'
;EKVVKAAEQKREWADIENQIKTIEYQYKQDKYTTAEAIEQLRSLKLQPDYIDNLIPQWQVKSITEKETLWTTAQTLSFIKAKLITSERGKQELEEIGYDEEHIKIYLASLVPAP
;
A
#
# COMPACT_ATOMS: atom_id res chain seq x y z
N GLU A 1 -22.50 -14.41 -36.80
CA GLU A 1 -21.53 -13.28 -36.70
C GLU A 1 -21.65 -12.42 -35.43
N LYS A 2 -22.84 -12.11 -34.87
CA LYS A 2 -22.95 -11.24 -33.68
C LYS A 2 -22.27 -11.78 -32.40
N VAL A 3 -22.26 -13.10 -32.22
CA VAL A 3 -21.70 -13.76 -31.02
C VAL A 3 -20.17 -13.71 -30.99
N VAL A 4 -19.50 -13.80 -32.15
CA VAL A 4 -18.03 -13.77 -32.25
C VAL A 4 -17.50 -12.38 -31.92
N LYS A 5 -18.11 -11.32 -32.47
CA LYS A 5 -17.73 -9.93 -32.18
C LYS A 5 -17.86 -9.56 -30.70
N ALA A 6 -18.93 -10.03 -30.03
CA ALA A 6 -19.12 -9.79 -28.60
C ALA A 6 -18.09 -10.53 -27.73
N ALA A 7 -17.68 -11.73 -28.15
CA ALA A 7 -16.66 -12.50 -27.44
C ALA A 7 -15.25 -11.90 -27.59
N GLU A 8 -14.92 -11.39 -28.78
CA GLU A 8 -13.66 -10.68 -29.06
C GLU A 8 -13.56 -9.40 -28.23
N GLN A 9 -14.61 -8.57 -28.24
CA GLN A 9 -14.67 -7.35 -27.42
C GLN A 9 -14.49 -7.65 -25.93
N LYS A 10 -15.13 -8.70 -25.42
CA LYS A 10 -14.98 -9.09 -24.01
C LYS A 10 -13.53 -9.48 -23.66
N ARG A 11 -12.83 -10.11 -24.60
CA ARG A 11 -11.43 -10.51 -24.41
C ARG A 11 -10.50 -9.30 -24.42
N GLU A 12 -10.67 -8.39 -25.38
CA GLU A 12 -9.91 -7.15 -25.46
C GLU A 12 -10.08 -6.31 -24.18
N TRP A 13 -11.30 -6.22 -23.65
CA TRP A 13 -11.56 -5.55 -22.37
C TRP A 13 -10.86 -6.22 -21.19
N ALA A 14 -10.82 -7.55 -21.14
CA ALA A 14 -10.12 -8.26 -20.07
C ALA A 14 -8.61 -8.01 -20.10
N ASP A 15 -8.01 -7.93 -21.30
CA ASP A 15 -6.60 -7.62 -21.47
C ASP A 15 -6.29 -6.17 -21.02
N ILE A 16 -7.15 -5.21 -21.38
CA ILE A 16 -7.07 -3.81 -20.93
C ILE A 16 -7.18 -3.72 -19.40
N GLU A 17 -8.13 -4.42 -18.78
CA GLU A 17 -8.28 -4.45 -17.31
C GLU A 17 -7.01 -4.99 -16.61
N ASN A 18 -6.38 -6.03 -17.16
CA ASN A 18 -5.14 -6.57 -16.62
C ASN A 18 -3.97 -5.57 -16.73
N GLN A 19 -3.91 -4.81 -17.82
CA GLN A 19 -2.92 -3.74 -17.99
C GLN A 19 -3.16 -2.58 -17.01
N ILE A 20 -4.42 -2.17 -16.82
CA ILE A 20 -4.80 -1.15 -15.83
C ILE A 20 -4.35 -1.58 -14.42
N LYS A 21 -4.60 -2.82 -14.00
CA LYS A 21 -4.16 -3.34 -12.70
C LYS A 21 -2.64 -3.34 -12.54
N THR A 22 -1.92 -3.62 -13.62
CA THR A 22 -0.45 -3.61 -13.62
C THR A 22 0.08 -2.19 -13.42
N ILE A 23 -0.49 -1.21 -14.13
CA ILE A 23 -0.14 0.21 -14.00
C ILE A 23 -0.50 0.72 -12.60
N GLU A 24 -1.67 0.36 -12.07
CA GLU A 24 -2.08 0.69 -10.69
C GLU A 24 -1.07 0.15 -9.67
N TYR A 25 -0.65 -1.10 -9.81
CA TYR A 25 0.35 -1.70 -8.92
C TYR A 25 1.68 -0.95 -8.99
N GLN A 26 2.18 -0.63 -10.18
CA GLN A 26 3.43 0.12 -10.35
C GLN A 26 3.34 1.54 -9.78
N TYR A 27 2.21 2.23 -9.99
CA TYR A 27 1.93 3.54 -9.42
C TYR A 27 1.94 3.51 -7.89
N LYS A 28 1.29 2.52 -7.26
CA LYS A 28 1.29 2.33 -5.79
C LYS A 28 2.63 1.89 -5.19
N GLN A 29 3.63 1.61 -6.02
CA GLN A 29 4.98 1.27 -5.58
C GLN A 29 5.97 2.41 -5.89
N ASP A 30 5.44 3.60 -6.18
CA ASP A 30 6.20 4.81 -6.57
C ASP A 30 7.12 4.60 -7.78
N LYS A 31 6.87 3.55 -8.58
CA LYS A 31 7.58 3.30 -9.83
C LYS A 31 7.09 4.20 -10.95
N TYR A 32 5.89 4.74 -10.82
CA TYR A 32 5.34 5.78 -11.69
C TYR A 32 4.88 6.96 -10.86
N THR A 33 5.25 8.15 -11.30
CA THR A 33 4.56 9.39 -10.94
C THR A 33 3.15 9.41 -11.52
N THR A 34 2.31 10.34 -11.03
CA THR A 34 0.96 10.52 -11.56
C THR A 34 0.96 10.81 -13.06
N ALA A 35 1.91 11.61 -13.54
CA ALA A 35 2.04 11.93 -14.97
C ALA A 35 2.36 10.67 -15.80
N GLU A 36 3.33 9.86 -15.35
CA GLU A 36 3.72 8.63 -16.03
C GLU A 36 2.56 7.60 -16.05
N ALA A 37 1.84 7.45 -14.94
CA ALA A 37 0.67 6.57 -14.87
C ALA A 37 -0.43 6.99 -15.85
N ILE A 38 -0.68 8.30 -15.98
CA ILE A 38 -1.63 8.85 -16.96
C ILE A 38 -1.18 8.57 -18.40
N GLU A 39 0.11 8.74 -18.71
CA GLU A 39 0.64 8.43 -20.04
C GLU A 39 0.49 6.95 -20.39
N GLN A 40 0.80 6.04 -19.45
CA GLN A 40 0.59 4.61 -19.64
C GLN A 40 -0.88 4.27 -19.88
N LEU A 41 -1.81 4.86 -19.11
CA LEU A 41 -3.24 4.67 -19.31
C LEU A 41 -3.74 5.22 -20.66
N ARG A 42 -3.20 6.34 -21.14
CA ARG A 42 -3.53 6.89 -22.47
C ARG A 42 -3.09 5.95 -23.59
N SER A 43 -1.98 5.23 -23.42
CA SER A 43 -1.50 4.24 -24.40
C SER A 43 -2.49 3.08 -24.61
N LEU A 44 -3.34 2.79 -23.61
CA LEU A 44 -4.39 1.78 -23.67
C LEU A 44 -5.63 2.24 -24.46
N LYS A 45 -5.60 3.45 -25.05
CA LYS A 45 -6.70 4.05 -25.82
C LYS A 45 -8.00 4.18 -25.03
N LEU A 46 -7.89 4.32 -23.71
CA LEU A 46 -9.02 4.58 -22.81
C LEU A 46 -9.56 6.00 -23.05
N GLN A 47 -10.83 6.22 -22.72
CA GLN A 47 -11.40 7.57 -22.78
C GLN A 47 -10.77 8.47 -21.71
N PRO A 48 -10.51 9.76 -22.02
CA PRO A 48 -9.91 10.70 -21.07
C PRO A 48 -10.63 10.74 -19.71
N ASP A 49 -11.96 10.85 -19.72
CA ASP A 49 -12.77 10.90 -18.50
C ASP A 49 -12.61 9.64 -17.64
N TYR A 50 -12.38 8.47 -18.26
CA TYR A 50 -12.15 7.23 -17.53
C TYR A 50 -10.79 7.23 -16.84
N ILE A 51 -9.76 7.77 -17.49
CA ILE A 51 -8.41 7.93 -16.93
C ILE A 51 -8.43 8.92 -15.76
N ASP A 52 -9.11 10.06 -15.93
CA ASP A 52 -9.22 11.10 -14.91
C ASP A 52 -9.91 10.60 -13.63
N ASN A 53 -10.78 9.59 -13.76
CA ASN A 53 -11.44 8.94 -12.63
C ASN A 53 -10.63 7.79 -11.99
N LEU A 54 -9.65 7.20 -12.68
CA LEU A 54 -8.88 6.06 -12.18
C LEU A 54 -7.82 6.48 -11.15
N ILE A 55 -7.02 7.50 -11.46
CA ILE A 55 -5.91 7.94 -10.59
C ILE A 55 -6.38 8.33 -9.18
N PRO A 56 -7.45 9.12 -8.99
CA PRO A 56 -7.93 9.46 -7.65
C PRO A 56 -8.34 8.23 -6.82
N GLN A 57 -8.89 7.20 -7.46
CA GLN A 57 -9.27 5.95 -6.79
C GLN A 57 -8.06 5.14 -6.32
N TRP A 58 -6.91 5.30 -6.98
CA TRP A 58 -5.67 4.62 -6.61
C TRP A 58 -4.96 5.33 -5.45
N GLN A 59 -4.98 6.67 -5.43
CA GLN A 59 -4.36 7.48 -4.37
C GLN A 59 -4.96 7.23 -2.99
N VAL A 60 -6.27 6.99 -2.89
CA VAL A 60 -6.94 6.61 -1.62
C VAL A 60 -6.43 5.26 -1.08
N LYS A 61 -5.79 4.44 -1.93
CA LYS A 61 -5.17 3.15 -1.59
C LYS A 61 -3.64 3.18 -1.65
N SER A 62 -3.02 4.36 -1.74
CA SER A 62 -1.58 4.54 -1.66
C SER A 62 -1.12 4.22 -0.24
N ILE A 63 -0.76 2.96 -0.01
CA ILE A 63 -0.04 2.52 1.18
C ILE A 63 1.43 2.88 0.96
N THR A 64 1.73 4.17 0.94
CA THR A 64 3.10 4.69 0.91
C THR A 64 3.03 6.11 1.44
N GLU A 65 3.61 6.46 2.58
CA GLU A 65 4.77 5.90 3.28
C GLU A 65 4.39 5.52 4.71
N LYS A 66 4.40 4.23 5.05
CA LYS A 66 4.92 3.88 6.38
C LYS A 66 6.40 3.63 6.11
N GLU A 67 7.25 4.48 6.65
CA GLU A 67 8.67 4.15 6.85
C GLU A 67 8.73 2.67 7.24
N THR A 68 9.60 1.87 6.63
CA THR A 68 9.69 0.43 6.94
C THR A 68 9.77 0.26 8.45
N LEU A 69 8.64 -0.11 9.06
CA LEU A 69 8.55 -0.19 10.50
C LEU A 69 9.45 -1.33 10.96
N TRP A 70 10.06 -1.14 12.11
CA TRP A 70 10.71 -2.25 12.78
C TRP A 70 9.68 -3.34 13.10
N THR A 71 10.11 -4.60 13.04
CA THR A 71 9.28 -5.69 13.58
C THR A 71 9.07 -5.49 15.07
N THR A 72 7.99 -6.04 15.63
CA THR A 72 7.73 -6.04 17.09
C THR A 72 8.96 -6.44 17.90
N ALA A 73 9.68 -7.49 17.46
CA ALA A 73 10.88 -7.97 18.14
C ALA A 73 12.05 -6.95 18.08
N GLN A 74 12.24 -6.29 16.95
CA GLN A 74 13.25 -5.23 16.80
C GLN A 74 12.90 -4.02 17.67
N THR A 75 11.66 -3.54 17.62
CA THR A 75 11.18 -2.42 18.43
C THR A 75 11.42 -2.67 19.91
N LEU A 76 10.98 -3.83 20.43
CA LEU A 76 11.18 -4.20 21.83
C LEU A 76 12.65 -4.33 22.21
N SER A 77 13.47 -4.90 21.31
CA SER A 77 14.92 -5.00 21.52
C SER A 77 15.59 -3.63 21.57
N PHE A 78 15.17 -2.68 20.75
CA PHE A 78 15.69 -1.32 20.73
C PHE A 78 15.28 -0.51 21.96
N ILE A 79 14.05 -0.69 22.46
CA ILE A 79 13.63 -0.10 23.74
C ILE A 79 14.50 -0.68 24.87
N LYS A 80 14.64 -2.01 24.93
CA LYS A 80 15.45 -2.69 25.95
C LYS A 80 16.92 -2.28 25.92
N ALA A 81 17.48 -2.13 24.73
CA ALA A 81 18.84 -1.65 24.50
C ALA A 81 19.00 -0.13 24.66
N LYS A 82 17.90 0.60 24.94
CA LYS A 82 17.86 2.07 25.04
C LYS A 82 18.35 2.79 23.78
N LEU A 83 18.21 2.15 22.62
CA LEU A 83 18.49 2.75 21.31
C LEU A 83 17.36 3.69 20.86
N ILE A 84 16.15 3.47 21.39
CA ILE A 84 14.98 4.35 21.22
C ILE A 84 14.27 4.55 22.56
N THR A 85 13.46 5.59 22.68
CA THR A 85 12.62 5.83 23.87
C THR A 85 11.41 4.90 23.91
N SER A 86 10.83 4.71 25.10
CA SER A 86 9.58 3.94 25.26
C SER A 86 8.42 4.58 24.48
N GLU A 87 8.33 5.91 24.45
CA GLU A 87 7.31 6.62 23.67
C GLU A 87 7.48 6.41 22.17
N ARG A 88 8.72 6.45 21.65
CA ARG A 88 8.98 6.16 20.23
C ARG A 88 8.65 4.70 19.91
N GLY A 89 9.02 3.77 20.79
CA GLY A 89 8.66 2.36 20.64
C GLY A 89 7.15 2.11 20.68
N LYS A 90 6.41 2.86 21.50
CA LYS A 90 4.94 2.83 21.53
C LYS A 90 4.35 3.30 20.20
N GLN A 91 4.79 4.45 19.67
CA GLN A 91 4.34 4.96 18.36
C GLN A 91 4.58 3.92 17.26
N GLU A 92 5.77 3.30 17.24
CA GLU A 92 6.10 2.25 16.30
C GLU A 92 5.11 1.05 16.40
N LEU A 93 4.76 0.61 17.61
CA LEU A 93 3.81 -0.49 17.81
C LEU A 93 2.37 -0.12 17.40
N GLU A 94 1.94 1.13 17.63
CA GLU A 94 0.65 1.65 17.15
C GLU A 94 0.63 1.66 15.62
N GLU A 95 1.72 2.07 14.99
CA GLU A 95 1.90 2.07 13.54
C GLU A 95 1.99 0.65 12.96
N ILE A 96 2.53 -0.33 13.68
CA ILE A 96 2.46 -1.75 13.27
C ILE A 96 1.02 -2.28 13.33
N GLY A 97 0.15 -1.68 14.15
CA GLY A 97 -1.28 -1.99 14.25
C GLY A 97 -1.72 -2.64 15.56
N TYR A 98 -0.92 -2.53 16.63
CA TYR A 98 -1.32 -3.01 17.95
C TYR A 98 -2.28 -2.03 18.65
N ASP A 99 -3.20 -2.58 19.45
CA ASP A 99 -4.03 -1.79 20.35
C ASP A 99 -3.30 -1.44 21.67
N GLU A 100 -3.93 -0.59 22.46
CA GLU A 100 -3.37 -0.09 23.72
C GLU A 100 -3.10 -1.20 24.75
N GLU A 101 -3.91 -2.27 24.76
CA GLU A 101 -3.75 -3.39 25.68
C GLU A 101 -2.48 -4.18 25.37
N HIS A 102 -2.31 -4.56 24.11
CA HIS A 102 -1.13 -5.30 23.65
C HIS A 102 0.15 -4.49 23.87
N ILE A 103 0.12 -3.18 23.59
CA ILE A 103 1.25 -2.29 23.83
C ILE A 103 1.62 -2.27 25.33
N LYS A 104 0.63 -2.14 26.23
CA LYS A 104 0.88 -2.15 27.68
C LYS A 104 1.54 -3.45 28.13
N ILE A 105 1.06 -4.60 27.64
CA ILE A 105 1.65 -5.91 27.96
C ILE A 105 3.09 -6.00 27.47
N TYR A 106 3.37 -5.59 26.22
CA TYR A 106 4.71 -5.61 25.67
C TYR A 106 5.68 -4.72 26.47
N LEU A 107 5.27 -3.49 26.79
CA LEU A 107 6.11 -2.58 27.57
C LEU A 107 6.35 -3.10 28.99
N ALA A 108 5.35 -3.69 29.64
CA ALA A 108 5.50 -4.30 30.95
C ALA A 108 6.47 -5.49 30.92
N SER A 109 6.49 -6.27 29.84
CA SER A 109 7.39 -7.43 29.67
C SER A 109 8.87 -7.08 29.57
N LEU A 110 9.20 -5.80 29.28
CA LEU A 110 10.58 -5.31 29.24
C LEU A 110 11.17 -5.13 30.63
N VAL A 111 10.33 -4.96 31.65
CA VAL A 111 10.78 -4.83 33.04
C VAL A 111 10.93 -6.24 33.62
N PRO A 112 12.14 -6.65 34.05
CA PRO A 112 12.29 -7.93 34.74
C PRO A 112 11.44 -7.92 36.01
N ALA A 113 10.80 -9.06 36.32
CA ALA A 113 10.04 -9.21 37.55
C ALA A 113 10.91 -8.85 38.78
N PRO A 114 10.33 -8.20 39.80
CA PRO A 114 11.05 -7.79 41.01
C PRO A 114 11.64 -8.97 41.79
#